data_AF-A0A0Q9ZIP2-F1
#
_entry.id   AF-A0A0Q9ZIP2-F1
#
_cell.length_a   1.000
_cell.length_b   1.000
_cell.length_c   1.000
_cell.angle_alpha   90.00
_cell.angle_beta   90.00
_cell.angle_gamma   90.00
#
_symmetry.space_group_name_H-M   'P 1'
#
loop_
_entity.id
_entity.type
_entity.pdbx_description
1 polymer ?
#
loop_
_entity_poly.entity_id
_entity_poly.type
_entity_poly.pdbx_seq_one_letter_code
_entity_poly.pdbx_strand_id
1 'polypeptide(L)'
;MQLSNLEHLPNYQITERLDVVYGSTVRSKHVGKDLFAGLKNIVGGELTAYTELLEESRQEAIDRMIVKAEALGADAVVGLRFSTSSIAQGASELFVYGTAVKAIPMPQQVYQTPPSDSYHQSGQQPNLQNSAPTATDDLPRFNPFG
;
A
#
# COMPACT_ATOMS: atom_id res chain seq x y z
N MET A 1 11.68 10.65 -3.62
CA MET A 1 10.31 10.28 -4.03
C MET A 1 9.83 9.09 -3.21
N GLN A 2 8.70 9.19 -2.50
CA GLN A 2 8.05 8.02 -1.87
C GLN A 2 6.99 7.43 -2.80
N LEU A 3 6.87 6.11 -2.87
CA LEU A 3 5.83 5.43 -3.64
C LEU A 3 4.97 4.58 -2.71
N SER A 4 3.65 4.72 -2.79
CA SER A 4 2.71 3.96 -1.96
C SER A 4 1.52 3.46 -2.77
N ASN A 5 1.09 2.23 -2.52
CA ASN A 5 -0.18 1.71 -3.03
C ASN A 5 -1.39 2.18 -2.21
N LEU A 6 -1.17 2.75 -1.01
CA LEU A 6 -2.20 3.40 -0.21
C LEU A 6 -2.50 4.79 -0.78
N GLU A 7 -3.70 5.29 -0.52
CA GLU A 7 -4.11 6.66 -0.89
C GLU A 7 -3.58 7.72 0.09
N HIS A 8 -3.03 7.29 1.23
CA HIS A 8 -2.41 8.12 2.25
C HIS A 8 -1.00 7.64 2.59
N LEU A 9 -0.24 8.48 3.28
CA LEU A 9 1.13 8.18 3.73
C LEU A 9 1.19 8.20 5.25
N PRO A 10 1.27 7.05 5.94
CA PRO A 10 1.39 7.01 7.40
C PRO A 10 2.59 7.84 7.88
N ASN A 11 2.41 8.64 8.94
CA ASN A 11 3.39 9.59 9.47
C ASN A 11 3.71 10.79 8.55
N TYR A 12 2.95 11.00 7.48
CA TYR A 12 3.05 12.17 6.62
C TYR A 12 1.67 12.80 6.41
N GLN A 13 1.66 14.12 6.24
CA GLN A 13 0.48 14.86 5.82
C GLN A 13 0.65 15.23 4.34
N ILE A 14 -0.31 14.81 3.50
CA ILE A 14 -0.40 15.28 2.11
C ILE A 14 -0.89 16.72 2.14
N THR A 15 -0.12 17.64 1.58
CA THR A 15 -0.42 19.08 1.59
C THR A 15 -1.01 19.58 0.28
N GLU A 16 -0.69 18.91 -0.84
CA GLU A 16 -1.13 19.30 -2.17
C GLU A 16 -1.25 18.07 -3.09
N ARG A 17 -2.36 17.96 -3.82
CA ARG A 17 -2.51 17.02 -4.94
C ARG A 17 -2.06 17.71 -6.22
N LEU A 18 -1.10 17.13 -6.92
CA LEU A 18 -0.56 17.70 -8.16
C LEU A 18 -1.34 17.17 -9.37
N ASP A 19 -1.00 15.99 -9.87
CA ASP A 19 -1.67 15.38 -11.02
C ASP A 19 -1.51 13.85 -11.02
N VAL A 20 -2.21 13.17 -11.93
CA VAL A 20 -1.97 11.77 -12.25
C VAL A 20 -0.65 11.66 -13.00
N VAL A 21 0.20 10.75 -12.56
CA VAL A 21 1.47 10.41 -13.22
C VAL A 21 1.48 8.95 -13.63
N TYR A 22 2.20 8.65 -14.70
CA TYR A 22 2.25 7.30 -15.26
C TYR A 22 3.54 7.04 -16.03
N GLY A 23 3.93 5.78 -16.11
CA GLY A 23 5.03 5.30 -16.93
C GLY A 23 4.69 3.94 -17.54
N SER A 24 5.30 3.63 -18.67
CA SER A 24 5.14 2.31 -19.27
C SER A 24 6.39 1.83 -19.98
N THR A 25 6.47 0.52 -20.18
CA THR A 25 7.46 -0.13 -21.03
C THR A 25 6.80 -1.24 -21.83
N VAL A 26 7.39 -1.60 -22.96
CA VAL A 26 6.87 -2.63 -23.87
C VAL A 26 7.94 -3.71 -24.04
N ARG A 27 7.54 -4.98 -23.85
CA ARG A 27 8.39 -6.14 -24.09
C ARG A 27 7.84 -6.97 -25.25
N SER A 28 8.73 -7.43 -26.12
CA SER A 28 8.37 -8.25 -27.29
C SER A 28 8.68 -9.73 -27.07
N LYS A 29 8.05 -10.58 -27.87
CA LYS A 29 8.29 -12.04 -27.91
C LYS A 29 9.74 -12.39 -28.23
N HIS A 30 10.46 -11.51 -28.93
CA HIS A 30 11.87 -11.75 -29.27
C HIS A 30 12.74 -11.67 -28.01
N VAL A 31 12.49 -10.67 -27.15
CA VAL A 31 13.11 -10.60 -25.83
C VAL A 31 12.81 -11.88 -25.04
N GLY A 32 11.56 -12.34 -25.03
CA GLY A 32 11.21 -13.64 -24.41
C GLY A 32 11.94 -14.85 -25.02
N LYS A 33 12.06 -14.91 -26.34
CA LYS A 33 12.78 -15.99 -27.04
C LYS A 33 14.26 -16.02 -26.67
N ASP A 34 14.88 -14.86 -26.54
CA ASP A 34 16.29 -14.74 -26.14
C ASP A 34 16.50 -15.24 -24.70
N LEU A 35 15.56 -14.93 -23.79
CA LEU A 35 15.57 -15.48 -22.43
C LEU A 35 15.39 -17.01 -22.43
N PHE A 36 14.50 -17.55 -23.27
CA PHE A 36 14.35 -19.00 -23.44
C PHE A 36 15.62 -19.70 -23.96
N ALA A 37 16.39 -19.05 -24.84
CA ALA A 37 17.67 -19.59 -25.29
C ALA A 37 18.71 -19.66 -24.16
N GLY A 38 18.61 -18.75 -23.17
CA GLY A 38 19.46 -18.70 -21.97
C GLY A 38 18.98 -19.58 -20.80
N LEU A 39 17.72 -20.03 -20.78
CA LEU A 39 17.08 -20.80 -19.70
C LEU A 39 17.53 -22.27 -19.61
N LYS A 40 18.75 -22.63 -20.03
CA LYS A 40 19.30 -23.99 -19.91
C LYS A 40 19.44 -24.48 -18.45
N ASN A 41 19.25 -23.60 -17.45
CA ASN A 41 19.44 -23.87 -16.02
C ASN A 41 18.12 -23.95 -15.22
N ILE A 42 17.04 -24.48 -15.79
CA ILE A 42 15.82 -24.78 -15.03
C ILE A 42 16.09 -25.96 -14.09
N VAL A 43 16.37 -25.66 -12.83
CA VAL A 43 16.34 -26.64 -11.74
C VAL A 43 15.37 -26.12 -10.69
N GLY A 44 14.17 -26.70 -10.62
CA GLY A 44 13.32 -26.57 -9.42
C GLY A 44 12.18 -25.54 -9.42
N GLY A 45 11.85 -24.87 -10.54
CA GLY A 45 10.50 -24.30 -10.72
C GLY A 45 10.36 -22.79 -10.95
N GLU A 46 11.41 -21.97 -10.82
CA GLU A 46 11.37 -20.56 -11.22
C GLU A 46 12.05 -20.33 -12.58
N LEU A 47 11.43 -19.50 -13.43
CA LEU A 47 12.03 -19.02 -14.68
C LEU A 47 12.82 -17.73 -14.41
N THR A 48 14.01 -17.84 -13.83
CA THR A 48 14.82 -16.69 -13.36
C THR A 48 14.95 -15.58 -14.39
N ALA A 49 15.26 -15.92 -15.65
CA ALA A 49 15.40 -14.95 -16.74
C ALA A 49 14.11 -14.16 -17.02
N TYR A 50 12.94 -14.78 -16.84
CA TYR A 50 11.65 -14.10 -16.96
C TYR A 50 11.34 -13.23 -15.74
N THR A 51 11.71 -13.69 -14.54
CA THR A 51 11.60 -12.89 -13.32
C THR A 51 12.45 -11.62 -13.43
N GLU A 52 13.70 -11.75 -13.85
CA GLU A 52 14.62 -10.62 -14.10
C GLU A 52 14.04 -9.65 -15.13
N LEU A 53 13.56 -10.15 -16.28
CA LEU A 53 12.90 -9.31 -17.28
C LEU A 53 11.71 -8.53 -16.70
N LEU A 54 10.87 -9.19 -15.90
CA LEU A 54 9.71 -8.53 -15.30
C LEU A 54 10.13 -7.45 -14.31
N GLU A 55 11.19 -7.70 -13.55
CA GLU A 55 11.71 -6.72 -12.59
C GLU A 55 12.29 -5.50 -13.29
N GLU A 56 13.14 -5.71 -14.30
CA GLU A 56 13.66 -4.63 -15.14
C GLU A 56 12.53 -3.82 -15.80
N SER A 57 11.48 -4.52 -16.26
CA SER A 57 10.32 -3.87 -16.89
C SER A 57 9.54 -3.02 -15.90
N ARG A 58 9.34 -3.49 -14.67
CA ARG A 58 8.69 -2.70 -13.61
C ARG A 58 9.53 -1.48 -13.27
N GLN A 59 10.82 -1.66 -13.06
CA GLN A 59 11.72 -0.56 -12.70
C GLN A 59 11.72 0.52 -13.79
N GLU A 60 11.84 0.14 -15.06
CA GLU A 60 11.80 1.09 -16.19
C GLU A 60 10.48 1.89 -16.23
N ALA A 61 9.34 1.22 -16.02
CA ALA A 61 8.05 1.89 -15.98
C ALA A 61 7.92 2.83 -14.77
N ILE A 62 8.39 2.40 -13.60
CA ILE A 62 8.43 3.21 -12.38
C ILE A 62 9.31 4.45 -12.58
N ASP A 63 10.52 4.29 -13.11
CA ASP A 63 11.45 5.40 -13.32
C ASP A 63 10.85 6.46 -14.26
N ARG A 64 10.18 6.02 -15.34
CA ARG A 64 9.46 6.92 -16.25
C ARG A 64 8.32 7.67 -15.57
N MET A 65 7.62 7.03 -14.64
CA MET A 65 6.58 7.68 -13.82
C MET A 65 7.20 8.67 -12.84
N ILE A 66 8.31 8.31 -12.17
CA ILE A 66 9.03 9.15 -11.22
C ILE A 66 9.52 10.42 -11.92
N VAL A 67 10.12 10.33 -13.11
CA VAL A 67 10.57 11.50 -13.88
C VAL A 67 9.44 12.51 -14.09
N LYS A 68 8.21 12.03 -14.37
CA LYS A 68 7.04 12.92 -14.49
C LYS A 68 6.62 13.52 -13.15
N ALA A 69 6.64 12.74 -12.08
CA ALA A 69 6.31 13.22 -10.73
C ALA A 69 7.32 14.27 -10.25
N GLU A 70 8.61 14.07 -10.50
CA GLU A 70 9.68 15.01 -10.20
C GLU A 70 9.54 16.30 -11.01
N ALA A 71 9.16 16.22 -12.28
CA ALA A 71 8.87 17.40 -13.11
C ALA A 71 7.71 18.26 -12.57
N LEU A 72 6.79 17.66 -11.80
CA LEU A 72 5.71 18.36 -11.09
C LEU A 72 6.12 18.86 -9.70
N GLY A 73 7.34 18.57 -9.24
CA GLY A 73 7.80 18.90 -7.89
C GLY A 73 7.13 18.07 -6.79
N ALA A 74 6.81 16.81 -7.09
CA ALA A 74 6.19 15.90 -6.13
C ALA A 74 7.20 15.31 -5.13
N ASP A 75 6.76 15.12 -3.89
CA ASP A 75 7.52 14.40 -2.87
C ASP A 75 7.20 12.89 -2.89
N ALA A 76 5.97 12.56 -3.31
CA ALA A 76 5.46 11.20 -3.33
C ALA A 76 4.45 10.93 -4.46
N VAL A 77 4.26 9.65 -4.75
CA VAL A 77 3.15 9.13 -5.57
C VAL A 77 2.35 8.14 -4.72
N VAL A 78 1.05 8.41 -4.56
CA VAL A 78 0.11 7.59 -3.81
C VAL A 78 -0.89 6.89 -4.73
N GLY A 79 -1.56 5.86 -4.22
CA GLY A 79 -2.53 5.07 -4.98
C GLY A 79 -1.90 4.36 -6.18
N LEU A 80 -0.63 3.94 -6.06
CA LEU A 80 0.12 3.32 -7.15
C LEU A 80 -0.54 2.01 -7.59
N ARG A 81 -0.69 1.82 -8.90
CA ARG A 81 -1.28 0.63 -9.52
C ARG A 81 -0.46 0.21 -10.74
N PHE A 82 -0.35 -1.10 -10.95
CA PHE A 82 0.22 -1.69 -12.16
C PHE A 82 -0.88 -2.30 -13.01
N SER A 83 -0.72 -2.21 -14.32
CA SER A 83 -1.54 -2.88 -15.32
C SER A 83 -0.64 -3.47 -16.40
N THR A 84 -1.10 -4.56 -17.02
CA THR A 84 -0.44 -5.12 -18.20
C THR A 84 -1.46 -5.30 -19.30
N SER A 85 -1.06 -5.01 -20.53
CA SER A 85 -1.94 -5.13 -21.70
C SER A 85 -1.18 -5.74 -22.88
N SER A 86 -1.88 -6.48 -23.74
CA SER A 86 -1.32 -6.88 -25.03
C SER A 86 -1.55 -5.74 -26.01
N ILE A 87 -0.48 -5.22 -26.61
CA ILE A 87 -0.57 -4.08 -27.54
C ILE A 87 -0.46 -4.50 -29.00
N ALA A 88 0.19 -5.64 -29.27
CA ALA A 88 0.33 -6.24 -30.58
C ALA A 88 0.65 -7.73 -30.45
N GLN A 89 0.60 -8.48 -31.55
CA GLN A 89 0.91 -9.90 -31.52
C GLN A 89 2.35 -10.14 -31.03
N GLY A 90 2.47 -10.69 -29.82
CA GLY A 90 3.76 -10.92 -29.17
C GLY A 90 4.42 -9.65 -28.66
N ALA A 91 3.66 -8.62 -28.28
CA ALA A 91 4.17 -7.49 -27.52
C ALA A 91 3.18 -7.11 -26.42
N SER A 92 3.70 -6.94 -25.20
CA SER A 92 2.91 -6.56 -24.03
C SER A 92 3.47 -5.28 -23.41
N GLU A 93 2.57 -4.40 -23.01
CA GLU A 93 2.87 -3.22 -22.21
C GLU A 93 2.77 -3.58 -20.72
N LEU A 94 3.73 -3.06 -19.94
CA LEU A 94 3.62 -2.91 -18.50
C LEU A 94 3.45 -1.42 -18.21
N PHE A 95 2.32 -1.07 -17.60
CA PHE A 95 1.91 0.28 -17.29
C PHE A 95 1.82 0.46 -15.77
N VAL A 96 2.32 1.58 -15.26
CA VAL A 96 2.19 1.97 -13.85
C VAL A 96 1.65 3.39 -13.78
N TYR A 97 0.76 3.64 -12.82
CA TYR A 97 0.19 4.96 -12.59
C TYR A 97 -0.13 5.20 -11.12
N GLY A 98 -0.28 6.47 -10.76
CA GLY A 98 -0.69 6.92 -9.44
C GLY A 98 -0.93 8.42 -9.41
N THR A 99 -1.11 8.98 -8.22
CA THR A 99 -1.31 10.43 -8.03
C THR A 99 -0.06 11.04 -7.39
N ALA A 100 0.55 12.00 -8.08
CA ALA A 100 1.66 12.78 -7.55
C ALA A 100 1.16 13.81 -6.52
N VAL A 101 1.86 13.90 -5.38
CA VAL A 101 1.48 14.76 -4.25
C VAL A 101 2.71 15.39 -3.60
N LYS A 102 2.49 16.51 -2.90
CA LYS A 102 3.44 17.02 -1.90
C LYS A 102 3.08 16.51 -0.52
N ALA A 103 4.08 16.21 0.29
CA ALA A 103 3.89 15.64 1.61
C ALA A 103 4.96 16.09 2.60
N ILE A 104 4.56 16.35 3.84
CA ILE A 104 5.47 16.71 4.94
C ILE A 104 5.38 15.68 6.07
N PRO A 105 6.48 15.35 6.76
CA PRO A 105 6.44 14.48 7.94
C PRO A 105 5.53 15.06 9.04
N MET A 106 4.69 14.23 9.65
CA MET A 106 3.94 14.61 10.84
C MET A 106 4.78 14.37 12.10
N PRO A 107 4.76 15.28 13.09
CA PRO A 107 5.42 15.03 14.36
C PRO A 107 4.83 13.79 15.02
N GLN A 108 5.68 12.82 15.37
CA GLN A 108 5.24 11.69 16.18
C GLN A 108 4.88 12.23 17.57
N GLN A 109 3.63 12.03 17.99
CA GLN A 109 3.28 12.30 19.37
C GLN A 109 4.07 11.31 20.23
N VAL A 110 5.08 11.81 20.93
CA VAL A 110 5.77 11.05 21.97
C VAL A 110 4.70 10.74 23.01
N TYR A 111 4.26 9.48 23.08
CA TYR A 111 3.42 9.02 24.17
C TYR A 111 4.22 9.20 25.46
N GLN A 112 3.98 10.31 26.17
CA GLN A 112 4.46 10.49 27.52
C GLN A 112 3.63 9.54 28.39
N THR A 113 4.28 8.56 29.00
CA THR A 113 3.65 7.77 30.05
C THR A 113 3.13 8.75 31.10
N PRO A 114 1.82 8.75 31.42
CA PRO A 114 1.32 9.55 32.52
C PRO A 114 2.13 9.22 33.78
N PRO A 115 2.49 10.21 34.62
CA PRO A 115 3.17 9.95 35.88
C PRO A 115 2.39 8.89 36.67
N SER A 116 3.09 7.85 37.12
CA SER A 116 2.53 6.72 37.88
C SER A 116 1.89 7.11 39.21
N ASP A 117 2.16 8.32 39.68
CA ASP A 117 1.99 8.70 41.08
C ASP A 117 0.57 9.20 41.42
N SER A 118 -0.35 9.25 40.43
CA SER A 118 -1.72 9.74 40.65
C SER A 118 -2.73 8.70 41.15
N TYR A 119 -2.34 7.44 41.37
CA TYR A 119 -3.27 6.37 41.79
C TYR A 119 -3.30 6.06 43.30
N HIS A 120 -2.59 6.82 44.14
CA HIS A 120 -2.50 6.57 45.59
C HIS A 120 -3.22 7.60 46.47
N GLN A 121 -4.51 7.93 46.25
CA GLN A 121 -5.38 8.43 47.35
C GLN A 121 -6.84 8.67 46.91
N SER A 122 -7.67 7.63 46.92
CA SER A 122 -9.10 7.76 47.25
C SER A 122 -9.72 6.38 47.52
N GLY A 123 -9.17 5.68 48.49
CA GLY A 123 -9.84 4.52 49.09
C GLY A 123 -10.93 4.99 50.05
N GLN A 124 -12.10 5.38 49.53
CA GLN A 124 -13.34 5.32 50.28
C GLN A 124 -14.29 4.43 49.47
N GLN A 125 -14.47 3.19 49.94
CA GLN A 125 -15.45 2.25 49.40
C GLN A 125 -16.87 2.83 49.57
N PRO A 126 -17.68 2.95 48.50
CA PRO A 126 -19.11 3.13 48.65
C PRO A 126 -19.74 1.85 49.21
N ASN A 127 -20.56 2.02 50.24
CA ASN A 127 -21.29 0.96 50.93
C ASN A 127 -22.27 0.28 49.95
N LEU A 128 -22.06 -1.00 49.61
CA LEU A 128 -22.95 -1.78 48.74
C LEU A 128 -24.16 -2.28 49.53
N GLN A 129 -25.17 -1.43 49.70
CA GLN A 129 -26.49 -1.83 50.17
C GLN A 129 -27.56 -1.13 49.31
N ASN A 130 -27.96 -1.76 48.19
CA ASN A 130 -29.36 -1.86 47.73
C ASN A 130 -29.49 -2.54 46.35
N SER A 131 -30.28 -3.63 46.36
CA SER A 131 -31.24 -4.09 45.35
C SER A 131 -30.83 -4.16 43.88
N ALA A 132 -30.56 -5.39 43.40
CA ALA A 132 -30.54 -5.72 41.98
C ALA A 132 -31.95 -5.67 41.38
N PRO A 133 -32.16 -5.04 40.19
CA PRO A 133 -33.29 -5.36 39.33
C PRO A 133 -32.93 -6.53 38.42
N THR A 134 -33.77 -7.57 38.44
CA THR A 134 -33.73 -8.72 37.53
C THR A 134 -33.86 -8.24 36.08
N ALA A 135 -32.81 -8.42 35.27
CA ALA A 135 -32.88 -8.19 33.83
C ALA A 135 -33.71 -9.30 33.19
N THR A 136 -34.85 -8.96 32.62
CA THR A 136 -35.65 -9.84 31.76
C THR A 136 -34.92 -10.08 30.45
N ASP A 137 -34.74 -11.37 30.15
CA ASP A 137 -34.16 -11.93 28.94
C ASP A 137 -35.12 -11.71 27.76
N ASP A 138 -34.96 -10.59 27.05
CA ASP A 138 -35.66 -10.30 25.78
C ASP A 138 -34.65 -9.76 24.76
N LEU A 139 -33.88 -10.67 24.16
CA LEU A 139 -33.15 -10.41 22.92
C LEU A 139 -33.74 -11.25 21.79
N PRO A 140 -34.10 -10.66 20.63
CA PRO A 140 -34.64 -11.41 19.50
C PRO A 140 -33.56 -12.34 18.93
N ARG A 141 -33.89 -13.63 18.83
CA ARG A 141 -33.04 -14.63 18.17
C ARG A 141 -33.04 -14.38 16.65
N PHE A 142 -31.90 -13.96 16.13
CA PHE A 142 -31.67 -13.84 14.69
C PHE A 142 -31.59 -15.25 14.07
N ASN A 143 -32.47 -15.57 13.12
CA ASN A 143 -32.43 -16.83 12.35
C ASN A 143 -31.69 -16.58 11.03
N PRO A 144 -30.50 -17.17 10.80
CA PRO A 144 -29.67 -16.86 9.62
C PRO A 144 -30.05 -17.67 8.37
N PHE A 145 -31.12 -18.47 8.41
CA PHE A 145 -31.64 -19.17 7.24
C PHE A 145 -33.11 -18.82 7.06
N GLY A 146 -33.34 -17.70 6.38
CA GLY A 146 -34.56 -17.45 5.62
C GLY A 146 -34.36 -17.91 4.19
#